data_AF-A0A139PUH7-F1
#
_entry.id   AF-A0A139PUH7-F1
#
_cell.length_a   1.000
_cell.length_b   1.000
_cell.length_c   1.000
_cell.angle_alpha   90.00
_cell.angle_beta   90.00
_cell.angle_gamma   90.00
#
_symmetry.space_group_name_H-M   'P 1'
#
loop_
_entity.id
_entity.type
_entity.pdbx_description
1 polymer ?
#
loop_
_entity_poly.entity_id
_entity_poly.type
_entity_poly.pdbx_seq_one_letter_code
_entity_poly.pdbx_strand_id
1 'polypeptide(L)'
;MEIQLQLRGNSEGFILQSKLPDDEHWTERIEIVQEEEGYRLYAKDVEILVLKESEFISKRKRIVARGLNKDLIYYEEKRLDHLWGQAYWHGLLQFNLSNYEMTCVSSGSKGDILPVTKDGIPIAVYAASNIAIAGKRNFSLYTKNIDEIDNLLMFYVIDYIRGYDFLNIDSLSARYRFFYQFDDRSAITKEHLDMLPEERRPSKLEAFIIYFLSAFLVVGVSLVSLRPLFAFLVAILIHFIYNIIKNWRNRDE
;
A
#
# COMPACT_ATOMS: atom_id res chain seq x y z
N MET A 1 -2.90 21.21 -3.48
CA MET A 1 -4.36 21.17 -3.68
C MET A 1 -4.86 19.78 -3.37
N GLU A 2 -5.99 19.63 -2.68
CA GLU A 2 -6.63 18.32 -2.45
C GLU A 2 -7.75 18.11 -3.48
N ILE A 3 -7.78 16.95 -4.13
CA ILE A 3 -8.88 16.52 -4.99
C ILE A 3 -9.45 15.25 -4.39
N GLN A 4 -10.71 15.29 -3.97
CA GLN A 4 -11.37 14.11 -3.44
C GLN A 4 -11.82 13.21 -4.58
N LEU A 5 -11.62 11.90 -4.44
CA LEU A 5 -11.93 10.90 -5.44
C LEU A 5 -12.90 9.87 -4.87
N GLN A 6 -13.91 9.54 -5.67
CA GLN A 6 -14.88 8.49 -5.35
C GLN A 6 -15.13 7.61 -6.58
N LEU A 7 -15.26 6.31 -6.33
CA LEU A 7 -15.66 5.33 -7.32
C LEU A 7 -17.15 5.01 -7.17
N ARG A 8 -17.92 5.20 -8.24
CA ARG A 8 -19.36 4.90 -8.29
C ARG A 8 -19.65 3.84 -9.35
N GLY A 9 -20.28 2.73 -8.97
CA GLY A 9 -20.61 1.64 -9.88
C GLY A 9 -20.32 0.27 -9.26
N ASN A 10 -20.23 -0.76 -10.08
CA ASN A 10 -20.01 -2.15 -9.67
C ASN A 10 -18.79 -2.75 -10.40
N SER A 11 -18.61 -4.07 -10.30
CA SER A 11 -17.53 -4.79 -10.97
C SER A 11 -17.65 -4.83 -12.50
N GLU A 12 -18.84 -4.59 -13.07
CA GLU A 12 -19.11 -4.61 -14.51
C GLU A 12 -18.88 -3.23 -15.16
N GLY A 13 -19.07 -2.16 -14.40
CA GLY A 13 -18.75 -0.81 -14.82
C GLY A 13 -18.82 0.18 -13.68
N PHE A 14 -17.90 1.14 -13.68
CA PHE A 14 -17.85 2.19 -12.68
C PHE A 14 -17.26 3.49 -13.23
N ILE A 15 -17.57 4.58 -12.55
CA ILE A 15 -17.19 5.93 -12.92
C ILE A 15 -16.32 6.47 -11.79
N LEU A 16 -15.11 6.91 -12.14
CA LEU A 16 -14.29 7.72 -11.26
C LEU A 16 -14.85 9.14 -11.28
N GLN A 17 -15.27 9.60 -10.11
CA GLN A 17 -15.68 10.96 -9.86
C GLN A 17 -14.62 11.70 -9.06
N SER A 18 -14.42 12.97 -9.36
CA SER A 18 -13.55 13.86 -8.62
C SER A 18 -14.31 15.08 -8.11
N LYS A 19 -13.91 15.60 -6.96
CA LYS A 19 -14.39 16.87 -6.42
C LYS A 19 -13.19 17.76 -6.10
N LEU A 20 -13.11 18.92 -6.75
CA LEU A 20 -12.14 19.96 -6.45
C LEU A 20 -12.56 20.72 -5.17
N PRO A 21 -11.63 21.41 -4.48
CA PRO A 21 -11.94 22.11 -3.24
C PRO A 21 -13.06 23.15 -3.36
N ASP A 22 -13.09 23.85 -4.50
CA ASP A 22 -14.02 24.96 -4.77
C ASP A 22 -15.31 24.50 -5.46
N ASP A 23 -15.43 23.22 -5.81
CA ASP A 23 -16.61 22.67 -6.48
C ASP A 23 -17.63 22.16 -5.46
N GLU A 24 -18.89 22.53 -5.62
CA GLU A 24 -19.98 21.97 -4.79
C GLU A 24 -20.34 20.53 -5.21
N HIS A 25 -20.20 20.22 -6.50
CA HIS A 25 -20.68 18.99 -7.13
C HIS A 25 -19.55 18.04 -7.53
N TRP A 26 -19.84 16.74 -7.54
CA TRP A 26 -18.94 15.72 -8.07
C TRP A 26 -18.93 15.75 -9.59
N THR A 27 -17.75 15.71 -10.20
CA THR A 27 -17.57 15.67 -11.65
C THR A 27 -17.11 14.28 -12.08
N GLU A 28 -17.76 13.72 -13.10
CA GLU A 28 -17.37 12.46 -13.72
C GLU A 28 -16.10 12.66 -14.56
N ARG A 29 -15.09 11.81 -14.35
CA ARG A 29 -13.76 11.95 -14.97
C ARG A 29 -13.45 10.82 -15.93
N ILE A 30 -13.60 9.58 -15.46
CA ILE A 30 -13.22 8.39 -16.22
C ILE A 30 -14.34 7.38 -16.07
N GLU A 31 -14.93 7.00 -17.20
CA GLU A 31 -15.88 5.90 -17.28
C GLU A 31 -15.13 4.60 -17.59
N ILE A 32 -15.52 3.52 -16.92
CA ILE A 32 -14.81 2.25 -16.95
C ILE A 32 -15.83 1.17 -17.28
N VAL A 33 -15.62 0.50 -18.39
CA VAL A 33 -16.55 -0.49 -18.94
C VAL A 33 -15.82 -1.82 -19.10
N GLN A 34 -16.43 -2.90 -18.60
CA GLN A 34 -15.90 -4.24 -18.81
C GLN A 34 -16.16 -4.71 -20.25
N GLU A 35 -15.13 -5.26 -20.88
CA GLU A 35 -15.16 -5.88 -22.19
C GLU A 35 -14.57 -7.30 -22.14
N GLU A 36 -14.66 -8.04 -23.25
CA GLU A 36 -14.13 -9.40 -23.33
C GLU A 36 -12.60 -9.44 -23.15
N GLU A 37 -11.90 -8.47 -23.73
CA GLU A 37 -10.44 -8.35 -23.69
C GLU A 37 -9.91 -7.78 -22.36
N GLY A 38 -10.77 -7.11 -21.57
CA GLY A 38 -10.37 -6.45 -20.34
C GLY A 38 -11.31 -5.32 -19.90
N TYR A 39 -10.74 -4.18 -19.51
CA TYR A 39 -11.49 -3.01 -19.06
C TYR A 39 -11.13 -1.81 -19.93
N ARG A 40 -12.12 -1.19 -20.54
CA ARG A 40 -11.95 0.00 -21.34
C ARG A 40 -12.19 1.24 -20.48
N LEU A 41 -11.25 2.17 -20.54
CA LEU A 41 -11.29 3.46 -19.85
C LEU A 41 -11.58 4.56 -20.86
N TYR A 42 -12.63 5.33 -20.61
CA TYR A 42 -13.01 6.49 -21.39
C TYR A 42 -12.71 7.74 -20.58
N ALA A 43 -11.68 8.47 -20.99
CA ALA A 43 -11.25 9.72 -20.36
C ALA A 43 -11.20 10.83 -21.42
N LYS A 44 -12.31 11.55 -21.61
CA LYS A 44 -12.51 12.62 -22.62
C LYS A 44 -11.98 12.28 -24.03
N ASP A 45 -10.68 12.49 -24.27
CA ASP A 45 -10.00 12.30 -25.56
C ASP A 45 -9.00 11.11 -25.55
N VAL A 46 -9.05 10.27 -24.52
CA VAL A 46 -8.16 9.12 -24.34
C VAL A 46 -8.99 7.88 -24.09
N GLU A 47 -8.76 6.88 -24.92
CA GLU A 47 -9.27 5.53 -24.74
C GLU A 47 -8.13 4.59 -24.41
N ILE A 48 -8.30 3.81 -23.35
CA ILE A 48 -7.27 2.90 -22.85
C ILE A 48 -7.91 1.55 -22.63
N LEU A 49 -7.25 0.51 -23.08
CA LEU A 49 -7.61 -0.87 -22.79
C LEU A 49 -6.67 -1.41 -21.72
N VAL A 50 -7.22 -1.71 -20.55
CA VAL A 50 -6.53 -2.46 -19.48
C VAL A 50 -6.79 -3.94 -19.71
N LEU A 51 -5.73 -4.69 -20.02
CA LEU A 51 -5.82 -6.08 -20.43
C LEU A 51 -6.12 -7.00 -19.24
N LYS A 52 -7.05 -7.94 -19.44
CA LYS A 52 -7.32 -9.02 -18.49
C LYS A 52 -6.11 -9.96 -18.39
N GLU A 53 -5.63 -10.40 -19.55
CA GLU A 53 -4.40 -11.17 -19.68
C GLU A 53 -3.24 -10.28 -20.13
N SER A 54 -2.17 -10.26 -19.33
CA SER A 54 -1.03 -9.38 -19.59
C SER A 54 -0.19 -9.90 -20.77
N GLU A 55 0.24 -9.00 -21.64
CA GLU A 55 1.13 -9.34 -22.75
C GLU A 55 2.59 -9.30 -22.30
N PHE A 56 3.28 -10.44 -22.35
CA PHE A 56 4.66 -10.53 -21.91
C PHE A 56 5.64 -10.07 -23.00
N ILE A 57 6.40 -9.02 -22.71
CA ILE A 57 7.58 -8.64 -23.52
C ILE A 57 8.76 -9.54 -23.16
N SER A 58 8.91 -9.82 -21.86
CA SER A 58 9.97 -10.68 -21.33
C SER A 58 9.55 -11.35 -20.03
N LYS A 59 10.39 -12.24 -19.48
CA LYS A 59 10.19 -12.86 -18.15
C LYS A 59 10.07 -11.85 -17.01
N ARG A 60 10.51 -10.60 -17.22
CA ARG A 60 10.53 -9.54 -16.20
C ARG A 60 9.68 -8.33 -16.56
N LYS A 61 9.08 -8.27 -17.75
CA LYS A 61 8.33 -7.10 -18.23
C LYS A 61 7.08 -7.54 -18.98
N ARG A 62 5.94 -7.00 -18.57
CA ARG A 62 4.64 -7.26 -19.19
C ARG A 62 3.87 -5.98 -19.43
N ILE A 63 3.14 -5.90 -20.53
CA ILE A 63 2.20 -4.81 -20.80
C ILE A 63 0.86 -5.20 -20.19
N VAL A 64 0.24 -4.26 -19.50
CA VAL A 64 -1.04 -4.46 -18.83
C VAL A 64 -2.09 -3.44 -19.25
N ALA A 65 -1.71 -2.29 -19.81
CA ALA A 65 -2.64 -1.40 -20.46
C ALA A 65 -2.00 -0.69 -21.65
N ARG A 66 -2.83 -0.36 -22.65
CA ARG A 66 -2.43 0.37 -23.86
C ARG A 66 -3.45 1.45 -24.18
N GLY A 67 -2.96 2.62 -24.59
CA GLY A 67 -3.79 3.61 -25.26
C GLY A 67 -4.17 3.12 -26.65
N LEU A 68 -5.45 3.23 -27.02
CA LEU A 68 -5.92 2.90 -28.37
C LEU A 68 -5.62 4.06 -29.34
N ASN A 69 -5.69 5.29 -28.84
CA ASN A 69 -5.60 6.51 -29.65
C ASN A 69 -4.39 7.40 -29.29
N LYS A 70 -3.54 6.97 -28.36
CA LYS A 70 -2.33 7.71 -27.91
C LYS A 70 -1.19 6.74 -27.58
N ASP A 71 0.04 7.23 -27.67
CA ASP A 71 1.27 6.55 -27.24
C ASP A 71 1.34 6.47 -25.71
N LEU A 72 0.43 5.70 -25.14
CA LEU A 72 0.33 5.38 -23.73
C LEU A 72 0.54 3.89 -23.55
N ILE A 73 1.52 3.51 -22.74
CA ILE A 73 1.78 2.11 -22.42
C ILE A 73 1.99 2.02 -20.91
N TYR A 74 1.14 1.23 -20.25
CA TYR A 74 1.40 0.82 -18.88
C TYR A 74 2.05 -0.57 -18.92
N TYR A 75 3.26 -0.65 -18.38
CA TYR A 75 3.96 -1.91 -18.20
C TYR A 75 4.22 -2.17 -16.71
N GLU A 76 4.25 -3.44 -16.36
CA GLU A 76 4.71 -3.88 -15.06
C GLU A 76 6.07 -4.54 -15.20
N GLU A 77 7.00 -4.17 -14.34
CA GLU A 77 8.34 -4.73 -14.26
C GLU A 77 8.55 -5.48 -12.96
N LYS A 78 9.21 -6.63 -13.04
CA LYS A 78 9.51 -7.46 -11.88
C LYS A 78 10.70 -6.86 -11.14
N ARG A 79 10.45 -6.27 -9.97
CA ARG A 79 11.47 -5.66 -9.08
C ARG A 79 11.76 -6.55 -7.87
N LEU A 80 12.93 -6.32 -7.29
CA LEU A 80 13.48 -6.99 -6.10
C LEU A 80 14.15 -5.91 -5.27
N ASP A 81 13.60 -5.58 -4.11
CA ASP A 81 14.16 -4.51 -3.27
C ASP A 81 15.46 -4.93 -2.59
N HIS A 82 15.59 -6.21 -2.26
CA HIS A 82 16.81 -6.78 -1.68
C HIS A 82 16.97 -8.26 -2.02
N LEU A 83 18.19 -8.79 -1.88
CA LEU A 83 18.56 -10.17 -2.27
C LEU A 83 17.67 -11.27 -1.68
N TRP A 84 17.09 -11.03 -0.51
CA TRP A 84 16.21 -11.97 0.21
C TRP A 84 14.71 -11.68 0.05
N GLY A 85 14.37 -10.70 -0.80
CA GLY A 85 13.00 -10.22 -0.98
C GLY A 85 12.24 -11.06 -1.97
N GLN A 86 10.93 -11.16 -1.79
CA GLN A 86 10.09 -11.73 -2.84
C GLN A 86 10.02 -10.73 -3.99
N ALA A 87 10.22 -11.23 -5.21
CA ALA A 87 10.08 -10.40 -6.39
C ALA A 87 8.60 -10.04 -6.60
N TYR A 88 8.32 -8.76 -6.81
CA TYR A 88 6.97 -8.24 -7.05
C TYR A 88 6.88 -7.54 -8.40
N TRP A 89 5.66 -7.39 -8.90
CA TRP A 89 5.38 -6.61 -10.10
C TRP A 89 5.19 -5.15 -9.71
N HIS A 90 6.01 -4.28 -10.27
CA HIS A 90 5.97 -2.84 -10.05
C HIS A 90 5.39 -2.17 -11.30
N GLY A 91 4.35 -1.36 -11.11
CA GLY A 91 3.65 -0.64 -12.18
C GLY A 91 4.40 0.60 -12.64
N LEU A 92 4.57 0.73 -13.95
CA LEU A 92 5.24 1.85 -14.60
C LEU A 92 4.37 2.32 -15.77
N LEU A 93 3.92 3.56 -15.70
CA LEU A 93 3.16 4.16 -16.78
C LEU A 93 4.10 5.02 -17.63
N GLN A 94 4.21 4.69 -18.91
CA GLN A 94 4.90 5.52 -19.88
C GLN A 94 3.89 6.28 -20.72
N PHE A 95 3.97 7.60 -20.65
CA PHE A 95 3.11 8.51 -21.39
C PHE A 95 3.94 9.66 -21.95
N ASN A 96 3.87 9.85 -23.27
CA ASN A 96 4.56 10.94 -23.97
C ASN A 96 6.08 11.03 -23.62
N LEU A 97 6.76 9.88 -23.63
CA LEU A 97 8.18 9.70 -23.27
C LEU A 97 8.55 9.91 -21.79
N SER A 98 7.61 10.34 -20.95
CA SER A 98 7.81 10.40 -19.49
C SER A 98 7.38 9.11 -18.82
N ASN A 99 8.14 8.71 -17.79
CA ASN A 99 7.82 7.56 -16.95
C ASN A 99 7.23 8.04 -15.63
N TYR A 100 6.06 7.51 -15.29
CA TYR A 100 5.37 7.71 -14.04
C TYR A 100 5.54 6.45 -13.20
N GLU A 101 6.08 6.60 -11.99
CA GLU A 101 6.20 5.52 -11.02
C GLU A 101 5.30 5.81 -9.82
N MET A 102 4.62 4.78 -9.33
CA MET A 102 3.85 4.83 -8.09
C MET A 102 4.35 3.75 -7.16
N THR A 103 4.60 4.12 -5.91
CA THR A 103 4.91 3.16 -4.85
C THR A 103 3.80 3.21 -3.82
N CYS A 104 3.48 2.09 -3.17
CA CYS A 104 2.50 2.06 -2.09
C CYS A 104 3.24 2.01 -0.76
N VAL A 105 3.04 3.02 0.08
CA VAL A 105 3.67 3.13 1.39
C VAL A 105 2.60 3.19 2.46
N SER A 106 2.64 2.31 3.45
CA SER A 106 1.69 2.36 4.56
C SER A 106 1.97 3.57 5.47
N SER A 107 0.94 4.36 5.75
CA SER A 107 0.96 5.48 6.72
C SER A 107 0.49 5.04 8.11
N GLY A 108 0.40 3.74 8.37
CA GLY A 108 -0.03 3.22 9.66
C GLY A 108 -1.52 3.42 9.92
N SER A 109 -1.88 4.19 10.95
CA SER A 109 -3.27 4.47 11.33
C SER A 109 -4.04 5.31 10.29
N LYS A 110 -3.33 6.00 9.39
CA LYS A 110 -3.88 7.06 8.54
C LYS A 110 -4.25 6.65 7.12
N GLY A 111 -3.93 5.42 6.71
CA GLY A 111 -4.12 5.00 5.33
C GLY A 111 -2.90 4.41 4.67
N ASP A 112 -3.03 4.19 3.37
CA ASP A 112 -1.91 4.04 2.46
C ASP A 112 -1.62 5.38 1.80
N ILE A 113 -0.35 5.71 1.63
CA ILE A 113 0.14 6.85 0.87
C ILE A 113 0.79 6.29 -0.39
N LEU A 114 0.39 6.79 -1.55
CA LEU A 114 0.99 6.40 -2.81
C LEU A 114 1.68 7.62 -3.43
N PRO A 115 2.98 7.86 -3.14
CA PRO A 115 3.73 8.91 -3.80
C PRO A 115 3.94 8.57 -5.28
N VAL A 116 3.84 9.60 -6.12
CA VAL A 116 3.99 9.50 -7.57
C VAL A 116 5.14 10.38 -8.03
N THR A 117 6.06 9.76 -8.76
CA THR A 117 7.16 10.46 -9.42
C THR A 117 6.97 10.43 -10.92
N LYS A 118 7.38 11.52 -11.59
CA LYS A 118 7.53 11.62 -13.04
C LYS A 118 9.01 11.80 -13.34
N ASP A 119 9.61 10.82 -14.01
CA ASP A 119 11.04 10.80 -14.33
C ASP A 119 11.93 11.02 -13.08
N GLY A 120 11.50 10.47 -11.94
CA GLY A 120 12.17 10.61 -10.63
C GLY A 120 11.83 11.88 -9.86
N ILE A 121 11.06 12.81 -10.44
CA ILE A 121 10.65 14.07 -9.78
C ILE A 121 9.30 13.87 -9.09
N PRO A 122 9.17 14.19 -7.78
CA PRO A 122 7.89 14.16 -7.06
C PRO A 122 6.84 15.08 -7.69
N ILE A 123 5.68 14.55 -8.09
CA ILE A 123 4.61 15.35 -8.72
C ILE A 123 3.26 15.28 -7.99
N ALA A 124 2.99 14.19 -7.29
CA ALA A 124 1.71 13.98 -6.63
C ALA A 124 1.79 12.94 -5.52
N VAL A 125 0.78 12.94 -4.66
CA VAL A 125 0.61 11.94 -3.61
C VAL A 125 -0.86 11.56 -3.52
N TYR A 126 -1.15 10.26 -3.62
CA TYR A 126 -2.45 9.74 -3.25
C TYR A 126 -2.49 9.38 -1.77
N ALA A 127 -3.62 9.61 -1.11
CA ALA A 127 -3.88 9.10 0.23
C ALA A 127 -5.19 8.30 0.22
N ALA A 128 -5.11 7.05 0.67
CA ALA A 128 -6.22 6.12 0.71
C ALA A 128 -6.64 5.85 2.16
N SER A 129 -7.94 5.85 2.49
CA SER A 129 -8.42 5.47 3.83
C SER A 129 -8.11 4.02 4.18
N ASN A 130 -7.88 3.70 5.46
CA ASN A 130 -7.69 2.32 5.95
C ASN A 130 -8.95 1.44 5.89
N ILE A 131 -10.09 2.06 5.66
CA ILE A 131 -11.39 1.41 5.59
C ILE A 131 -11.78 1.32 4.12
N ALA A 132 -12.08 0.10 3.67
CA ALA A 132 -12.77 -0.18 2.42
C ALA A 132 -14.19 -0.67 2.74
N ILE A 133 -15.20 -0.04 2.14
CA ILE A 133 -16.60 -0.45 2.24
C ILE A 133 -17.03 -0.85 0.84
N ALA A 134 -17.54 -2.07 0.68
CA ALA A 134 -17.94 -2.56 -0.64
C ALA A 134 -16.81 -2.54 -1.69
N GLY A 135 -15.56 -2.78 -1.24
CA GLY A 135 -14.35 -2.67 -2.08
C GLY A 135 -13.95 -1.24 -2.44
N LYS A 136 -14.74 -0.23 -2.05
CA LYS A 136 -14.50 1.18 -2.32
C LYS A 136 -13.81 1.81 -1.11
N ARG A 137 -12.69 2.52 -1.33
CA ARG A 137 -12.01 3.33 -0.30
C ARG A 137 -12.17 4.79 -0.68
N ASN A 138 -12.08 5.67 0.32
CA ASN A 138 -12.00 7.10 0.06
C ASN A 138 -10.56 7.44 -0.28
N PHE A 139 -10.36 8.08 -1.43
CA PHE A 139 -9.06 8.50 -1.90
C PHE A 139 -9.03 10.01 -2.07
N SER A 140 -7.89 10.61 -1.74
CA SER A 140 -7.61 12.00 -2.04
C SER A 140 -6.31 12.07 -2.83
N LEU A 141 -6.32 12.86 -3.91
CA LEU A 141 -5.14 13.21 -4.69
C LEU A 141 -4.62 14.57 -4.23
N TYR A 142 -3.36 14.62 -3.82
CA TYR A 142 -2.65 15.83 -3.47
C TYR A 142 -1.61 16.14 -4.54
N THR A 143 -1.77 17.25 -5.24
CA THR A 143 -0.79 17.71 -6.22
C THR A 143 -0.66 19.23 -6.23
N LYS A 144 0.48 19.70 -6.76
CA LYS A 144 0.73 21.11 -7.11
C LYS A 144 0.61 21.35 -8.62
N ASN A 145 0.63 20.29 -9.43
CA ASN A 145 0.62 20.38 -10.89
C ASN A 145 -0.80 20.10 -11.41
N ILE A 146 -1.52 21.18 -11.73
CA ILE A 146 -2.91 21.10 -12.19
C ILE A 146 -2.98 20.45 -13.59
N ASP A 147 -1.99 20.70 -14.44
CA ASP A 147 -1.95 20.17 -15.81
C ASP A 147 -1.79 18.65 -15.88
N GLU A 148 -1.33 18.02 -14.80
CA GLU A 148 -1.08 16.57 -14.72
C GLU A 148 -2.25 15.79 -14.11
N ILE A 149 -3.33 16.45 -13.68
CA ILE A 149 -4.44 15.79 -12.96
C ILE A 149 -5.01 14.64 -13.78
N ASP A 150 -5.35 14.86 -15.05
CA ASP A 150 -5.99 13.82 -15.86
C ASP A 150 -5.06 12.61 -16.06
N ASN A 151 -3.75 12.85 -16.24
CA ASN A 151 -2.75 11.79 -16.36
C ASN A 151 -2.61 10.98 -15.06
N LEU A 152 -2.62 11.69 -13.92
CA LEU A 152 -2.54 11.10 -12.60
C LEU A 152 -3.77 10.23 -12.33
N LEU A 153 -4.99 10.75 -12.55
CA LEU A 153 -6.23 10.02 -12.34
C LEU A 153 -6.28 8.73 -13.16
N MET A 154 -5.85 8.81 -14.42
CA MET A 154 -5.72 7.67 -15.31
C MET A 154 -4.73 6.63 -14.78
N PHE A 155 -3.55 7.06 -14.33
CA PHE A 155 -2.56 6.17 -13.73
C PHE A 155 -3.12 5.41 -12.52
N TYR A 156 -3.83 6.12 -11.65
CA TYR A 156 -4.47 5.55 -10.48
C TYR A 156 -5.56 4.53 -10.83
N VAL A 157 -6.39 4.80 -11.85
CA VAL A 157 -7.43 3.86 -12.27
C VAL A 157 -6.84 2.56 -12.82
N ILE A 158 -5.78 2.65 -13.63
CA ILE A 158 -5.11 1.47 -14.17
C ILE A 158 -4.54 0.63 -13.02
N ASP A 159 -3.83 1.27 -12.08
CA ASP A 159 -3.28 0.59 -10.90
C ASP A 159 -4.38 -0.07 -10.05
N TYR A 160 -5.50 0.64 -9.84
CA TYR A 160 -6.63 0.13 -9.08
C TYR A 160 -7.26 -1.11 -9.72
N ILE A 161 -7.48 -1.11 -11.05
CA ILE A 161 -8.04 -2.26 -11.80
C ILE A 161 -7.11 -3.47 -11.75
N ARG A 162 -5.79 -3.24 -11.84
CA ARG A 162 -4.77 -4.29 -11.75
C ARG A 162 -4.59 -4.82 -10.33
N GLY A 163 -4.95 -4.04 -9.32
CA GLY A 163 -4.91 -4.41 -7.92
C GLY A 163 -5.98 -5.46 -7.54
N TYR A 164 -5.68 -6.26 -6.52
CA TYR A 164 -6.58 -7.29 -5.97
C TYR A 164 -7.92 -6.76 -5.43
N ASP A 165 -8.04 -5.46 -5.21
CA ASP A 165 -9.24 -4.84 -4.64
C ASP A 165 -10.35 -4.65 -5.70
N PHE A 166 -10.01 -4.60 -7.00
CA PHE A 166 -10.99 -4.42 -8.07
C PHE A 166 -12.00 -5.57 -8.17
N LEU A 167 -11.56 -6.82 -8.07
CA LEU A 167 -12.44 -8.01 -8.15
C LEU A 167 -13.44 -8.13 -6.98
N ASN A 168 -13.27 -7.34 -5.92
CA ASN A 168 -14.10 -7.39 -4.71
C ASN A 168 -15.11 -6.24 -4.60
N ILE A 169 -15.21 -5.38 -5.62
CA ILE A 169 -16.16 -4.27 -5.65
C ILE A 169 -17.59 -4.84 -5.51
N ASP A 170 -18.38 -4.24 -4.62
CA ASP A 170 -19.74 -4.64 -4.25
C ASP A 170 -19.92 -5.94 -3.46
N SER A 171 -18.83 -6.61 -3.06
CA SER A 171 -18.93 -7.50 -1.90
C SER A 171 -19.31 -6.64 -0.69
N LEU A 172 -20.42 -6.88 0.01
CA LEU A 172 -20.82 -6.15 1.24
C LEU A 172 -19.83 -6.30 2.42
N SER A 173 -18.59 -6.66 2.14
CA SER A 173 -17.50 -6.76 3.08
C SER A 173 -16.97 -5.36 3.42
N ALA A 174 -16.89 -5.09 4.72
CA ALA A 174 -16.06 -4.03 5.26
C ALA A 174 -14.68 -4.63 5.55
N ARG A 175 -13.63 -4.09 4.93
CA ARG A 175 -12.25 -4.48 5.21
C ARG A 175 -11.54 -3.33 5.90
N TYR A 176 -10.99 -3.64 7.07
CA TYR A 176 -10.10 -2.73 7.78
C TYR A 176 -8.67 -3.22 7.60
N ARG A 177 -7.80 -2.40 7.00
CA ARG A 177 -6.36 -2.69 6.96
C ARG A 177 -5.71 -2.05 8.19
N PHE A 178 -5.53 -2.85 9.25
CA PHE A 178 -4.75 -2.48 10.44
C PHE A 178 -3.38 -3.15 10.35
N PHE A 179 -2.49 -2.62 9.51
CA PHE A 179 -1.09 -3.05 9.54
C PHE A 179 -0.22 -1.80 9.52
N TYR A 180 0.44 -1.56 10.65
CA TYR A 180 1.48 -0.53 10.73
C TYR A 180 2.72 -1.10 10.06
N GLN A 181 2.94 -0.77 8.79
CA GLN A 181 4.15 -1.18 8.09
C GLN A 181 5.25 -0.15 8.38
N PHE A 182 6.39 -0.66 8.86
CA PHE A 182 7.59 0.14 9.09
C PHE A 182 8.48 0.22 7.85
N ASP A 183 8.25 -0.65 6.87
CA ASP A 183 9.03 -0.77 5.65
C ASP A 183 8.67 0.34 4.63
N ASP A 184 9.59 0.62 3.71
CA ASP A 184 9.43 1.51 2.55
C ASP A 184 9.17 3.00 2.81
N ARG A 185 9.32 3.48 4.05
CA ARG A 185 9.23 4.92 4.36
C ARG A 185 10.27 5.79 3.66
N SER A 186 11.40 5.20 3.24
CA SER A 186 12.41 5.89 2.45
C SER A 186 11.89 6.31 1.06
N ALA A 187 10.82 5.69 0.57
CA ALA A 187 10.22 6.05 -0.72
C ALA A 187 9.49 7.42 -0.66
N ILE A 188 9.07 7.87 0.53
CA ILE A 188 8.41 9.17 0.68
C ILE A 188 9.46 10.28 0.86
N THR A 189 9.68 11.06 -0.20
CA THR A 189 10.56 12.24 -0.13
C THR A 189 9.91 13.37 0.68
N LYS A 190 10.73 14.35 1.12
CA LYS A 190 10.23 15.54 1.82
C LYS A 190 9.20 16.31 0.97
N GLU A 191 9.42 16.41 -0.34
CA GLU A 191 8.49 17.08 -1.24
C GLU A 191 7.12 16.40 -1.29
N HIS A 192 7.08 15.07 -1.27
CA HIS A 192 5.81 14.34 -1.16
C HIS A 192 5.11 14.62 0.18
N LEU A 193 5.86 14.62 1.30
CA LEU A 193 5.27 14.94 2.61
C LEU A 193 4.71 16.36 2.67
N ASP A 194 5.38 17.31 2.03
CA ASP A 194 4.96 18.72 1.98
C ASP A 194 3.66 18.91 1.17
N MET A 195 3.32 17.98 0.26
CA MET A 195 2.03 17.98 -0.47
C MET A 195 0.87 17.47 0.38
N LEU A 196 1.13 16.64 1.40
CA LEU A 196 0.11 16.09 2.29
C LEU A 196 -0.26 17.07 3.42
N PRO A 197 -1.54 17.09 3.86
CA PRO A 197 -1.94 17.80 5.07
C PRO A 197 -1.33 17.11 6.31
N GLU A 198 -1.09 17.88 7.38
CA GLU A 198 -0.45 17.37 8.60
C GLU A 198 -1.17 16.16 9.20
N GLU A 199 -2.50 16.16 9.13
CA GLU A 199 -3.36 15.07 9.60
C GLU A 199 -3.07 13.74 8.89
N ARG A 200 -2.62 13.75 7.63
CA ARG A 200 -2.33 12.55 6.83
C ARG A 200 -0.86 12.14 6.86
N ARG A 201 0.04 13.00 7.35
CA ARG A 201 1.47 12.69 7.44
C ARG A 201 1.73 11.60 8.49
N PRO A 202 2.61 10.63 8.23
CA PRO A 202 2.99 9.63 9.23
C PRO A 202 3.51 10.30 10.51
N SER A 203 2.89 10.03 11.66
CA SER A 203 3.33 10.64 12.92
C SER A 203 4.53 9.89 13.50
N LYS A 204 5.57 10.63 13.89
CA LYS A 204 6.71 10.07 14.64
C LYS A 204 6.27 9.55 16.00
N LEU A 205 5.29 10.19 16.62
CA LEU A 205 4.76 9.80 17.93
C LEU A 205 3.97 8.49 17.84
N GLU A 206 3.13 8.33 16.81
CA GLU A 206 2.41 7.05 16.56
C GLU A 206 3.40 5.90 16.32
N ALA A 207 4.46 6.15 15.54
CA ALA A 207 5.52 5.17 15.31
C ALA A 207 6.19 4.72 16.60
N PHE A 208 6.51 5.70 17.45
CA PHE A 208 7.12 5.46 18.75
C PHE A 208 6.18 4.63 19.64
N ILE A 209 4.91 5.02 19.79
CA ILE A 209 3.94 4.28 20.61
C ILE A 209 3.81 2.82 20.14
N ILE A 210 3.68 2.59 18.84
CA ILE A 210 3.51 1.23 18.30
C ILE A 210 4.77 0.41 18.51
N TYR A 211 5.95 0.99 18.33
CA TYR A 211 7.22 0.32 18.62
C TYR A 211 7.31 -0.12 20.09
N PHE A 212 6.99 0.76 21.03
CA PHE A 212 6.99 0.43 22.46
C PHE A 212 5.94 -0.62 22.82
N LEU A 213 4.71 -0.49 22.31
CA LEU A 213 3.65 -1.50 22.52
C LEU A 213 4.06 -2.87 21.98
N SER A 214 4.69 -2.90 20.82
CA SER A 214 5.20 -4.13 20.20
C SER A 214 6.31 -4.75 21.06
N ALA A 215 7.25 -3.94 21.56
CA ALA A 215 8.30 -4.39 22.47
C ALA A 215 7.71 -4.92 23.79
N PHE A 216 6.74 -4.23 24.40
CA PHE A 216 6.05 -4.69 25.60
C PHE A 216 5.29 -6.00 25.36
N LEU A 217 4.66 -6.15 24.20
CA LEU A 217 3.98 -7.40 23.82
C LEU A 217 4.98 -8.55 23.69
N VAL A 218 6.11 -8.34 23.01
CA VAL A 218 7.18 -9.34 22.90
C VAL A 218 7.74 -9.72 24.27
N VAL A 219 8.01 -8.74 25.13
CA VAL A 219 8.50 -8.98 26.50
C VAL A 219 7.45 -9.70 27.33
N GLY A 220 6.18 -9.30 27.25
CA GLY A 220 5.06 -9.92 27.96
C GLY A 220 4.85 -11.38 27.54
N VAL A 221 4.83 -11.66 26.23
CA VAL A 221 4.75 -13.02 25.68
C VAL A 221 5.98 -13.84 26.08
N SER A 222 7.18 -13.26 26.03
CA SER A 222 8.42 -13.93 26.46
C SER A 222 8.38 -14.26 27.95
N LEU A 223 7.93 -13.35 28.80
CA LEU A 223 7.78 -13.58 30.24
C LEU A 223 6.72 -14.64 30.57
N VAL A 224 5.62 -14.71 29.80
CA VAL A 224 4.57 -15.73 29.99
C VAL A 224 5.02 -17.10 29.46
N SER A 225 5.71 -17.14 28.32
CA SER A 225 6.17 -18.36 27.64
C SER A 225 7.43 -18.97 28.29
N LEU A 226 8.34 -18.15 28.82
CA LEU A 226 9.57 -18.60 29.49
C LEU A 226 9.37 -18.94 30.98
N ARG A 227 8.22 -18.63 31.58
CA ARG A 227 7.87 -19.02 32.96
C ARG A 227 8.11 -20.51 33.27
N PRO A 228 7.65 -21.49 32.45
CA PRO A 228 7.94 -22.90 32.71
C PRO A 228 9.44 -23.23 32.59
N LEU A 229 10.17 -22.56 31.69
CA LEU A 229 11.60 -22.79 31.48
C LEU A 229 12.43 -22.24 32.65
N PHE A 230 12.04 -21.08 33.17
CA PHE A 230 12.65 -20.49 34.36
C PHE A 230 12.35 -21.31 35.62
N ALA A 231 11.10 -21.79 35.79
CA ALA A 231 10.73 -22.68 36.89
C ALA A 231 11.50 -24.01 36.86
N PHE A 232 11.70 -24.59 35.66
CA PHE A 232 12.50 -25.79 35.46
C PHE A 232 13.98 -25.59 35.85
N LEU A 233 14.59 -24.48 35.42
CA LEU A 233 15.97 -24.14 35.79
C LEU A 233 16.14 -23.92 37.30
N VAL A 234 15.16 -23.26 37.95
CA VAL A 234 15.17 -23.07 39.40
C VAL A 234 15.05 -24.40 40.15
N ALA A 235 14.18 -25.32 39.70
CA ALA A 235 14.04 -26.65 40.29
C ALA A 235 15.35 -27.47 40.16
N ILE A 236 16.02 -27.40 39.00
CA ILE A 236 17.34 -28.01 38.79
C ILE A 236 18.36 -27.42 39.75
N LEU A 237 18.40 -26.10 39.89
CA LEU A 237 19.35 -25.41 40.77
C LEU A 237 19.16 -25.84 42.23
N ILE A 238 17.91 -25.92 42.70
CA ILE A 238 17.56 -26.40 44.05
C ILE A 238 18.01 -27.86 44.23
N HIS A 239 17.79 -28.72 43.23
CA HIS A 239 18.24 -30.12 43.28
C HIS A 239 19.78 -30.24 43.40
N PHE A 240 20.52 -29.44 42.64
CA PHE A 240 21.99 -29.42 42.73
C PHE A 240 22.49 -28.91 44.08
N ILE A 241 21.90 -27.83 44.61
CA ILE A 241 22.24 -27.30 45.93
C ILE A 241 21.96 -28.35 47.01
N TYR A 242 20.81 -29.04 46.94
CA TYR A 242 20.48 -30.12 47.88
C TYR A 242 21.50 -31.27 47.83
N ASN A 243 21.90 -31.72 46.64
CA ASN A 243 22.90 -32.79 46.50
C ASN A 243 24.28 -32.37 47.01
N ILE A 244 24.67 -31.11 46.81
CA ILE A 244 25.92 -30.57 47.36
C ILE A 244 25.87 -30.59 48.89
N ILE A 245 24.79 -30.08 49.51
CA ILE A 245 24.62 -30.08 50.97
C ILE A 245 24.60 -31.51 51.51
N LYS A 246 23.89 -32.44 50.85
CA LYS A 246 23.83 -33.85 51.24
C LYS A 246 25.20 -34.53 51.17
N ASN A 247 25.96 -34.29 50.10
CA ASN A 247 27.31 -34.84 49.94
C ASN A 247 28.30 -34.22 50.92
N TRP A 248 28.11 -32.96 51.32
CA TRP A 248 28.90 -32.31 52.35
C TRP A 248 28.61 -32.93 53.74
N ARG A 249 27.33 -33.18 54.05
CA ARG A 249 26.90 -33.82 55.30
C ARG A 249 27.36 -35.28 55.43
N ASN A 250 27.54 -35.98 54.31
CA ASN A 250 28.04 -37.36 54.28
C ASN A 250 29.58 -37.47 54.26
N ARG A 251 30.31 -36.34 54.35
CA ARG A 251 31.78 -36.30 54.44
C ARG A 251 32.32 -36.06 55.85
N ASP A 252 31.44 -35.99 56.86
CA ASP A 252 31.80 -35.93 58.28
C ASP A 252 31.82 -37.35 58.92
N GLU A 253 32.19 -38.37 58.14
CA GLU A 253 32.79 -39.64 58.61
C GLU A 253 34.26 -39.70 58.14
#